data_AF-A0A8T5U2C7-F1
#
_entry.id   AF-A0A8T5U2C7-F1
#
_cell.length_a   1.000
_cell.length_b   1.000
_cell.length_c   1.000
_cell.angle_alpha   90.00
_cell.angle_beta   90.00
_cell.angle_gamma   90.00
#
_symmetry.space_group_name_H-M   'P 1'
#
loop_
_entity.id
_entity.type
_entity.pdbx_description
1 polymer ?
#
loop_
_entity_poly.entity_id
_entity_poly.type
_entity_poly.pdbx_seq_one_letter_code
_entity_poly.pdbx_strand_id
1 'polypeptide(L)' 'MPIIHVNVWKGFGDERVKNVILNITKVFVDLGVPQHAVEVIVHEIPKTHWGIGGEPASEKFKEQH' A
#
# COMPACT_ATOMS: atom_id res chain seq x y z
N MET A 1 -7.96 3.69 -17.78
CA MET A 1 -6.75 2.99 -17.33
C MET A 1 -6.43 3.48 -15.92
N PRO A 2 -6.95 2.81 -14.88
CA PRO A 2 -6.68 3.19 -13.49
C PRO A 2 -5.28 2.76 -13.04
N ILE A 3 -4.59 3.67 -12.36
CA ILE A 3 -3.33 3.42 -11.66
C ILE A 3 -3.56 3.61 -10.17
N ILE A 4 -3.17 2.63 -9.36
CA ILE A 4 -3.36 2.62 -7.92
C ILE A 4 -1.99 2.61 -7.25
N HIS A 5 -1.74 3.59 -6.40
CA HIS A 5 -0.57 3.63 -5.53
C HIS A 5 -0.95 3.20 -4.12
N VAL A 6 -0.30 2.15 -3.63
CA VAL A 6 -0.46 1.69 -2.25
C VAL A 6 0.81 2.02 -1.49
N ASN A 7 0.75 2.99 -0.60
CA ASN A 7 1.86 3.33 0.27
C ASN A 7 1.72 2.56 1.59
N VAL A 8 2.71 1.74 1.92
CA VAL A 8 2.75 0.92 3.12
C VAL A 8 4.05 1.15 3.87
N TRP A 9 4.11 0.77 5.15
CA TRP A 9 5.38 0.80 5.87
C TRP A 9 6.30 -0.36 5.44
N LYS A 10 7.61 -0.11 5.46
CA LYS A 10 8.63 -1.15 5.24
C LYS A 10 8.38 -2.39 6.12
N GLY A 11 8.62 -3.56 5.55
CA GLY A 11 8.33 -4.84 6.19
C GLY A 11 6.89 -5.32 5.97
N PHE A 12 6.23 -4.83 4.92
CA PHE A 12 4.89 -5.26 4.55
C PHE A 12 4.90 -6.71 4.07
N GLY A 13 5.94 -7.13 3.35
CA GLY A 13 6.24 -8.52 3.04
C GLY A 13 5.53 -9.05 1.80
N ASP A 14 6.23 -9.90 1.05
CA ASP A 14 5.90 -10.26 -0.34
C ASP A 14 4.52 -10.90 -0.50
N GLU A 15 4.12 -11.80 0.40
CA GLU A 15 2.80 -12.43 0.37
C GLU A 15 1.67 -11.41 0.55
N ARG A 16 1.87 -10.40 1.40
CA ARG A 16 0.89 -9.31 1.59
C ARG A 16 0.86 -8.38 0.38
N VAL A 17 2.01 -8.07 -0.22
CA VAL A 17 2.10 -7.30 -1.49
C VAL A 17 1.30 -8.00 -2.59
N LYS A 18 1.52 -9.30 -2.82
CA LYS A 18 0.77 -10.08 -3.81
C LYS A 18 -0.74 -10.03 -3.57
N ASN A 19 -1.15 -10.23 -2.31
CA ASN A 19 -2.57 -10.20 -1.93
C ASN A 19 -3.21 -8.84 -2.19
N VAL A 20 -2.51 -7.74 -1.89
CA VAL A 20 -3.01 -6.39 -2.15
C VAL A 20 -3.20 -6.15 -3.65
N ILE A 21 -2.21 -6.49 -4.48
CA ILE A 21 -2.27 -6.32 -5.94
C ILE A 21 -3.45 -7.09 -6.53
N LEU A 22 -3.62 -8.36 -6.14
CA LEU A 22 -4.71 -9.21 -6.62
C LEU A 22 -6.08 -8.64 -6.24
N ASN A 23 -6.27 -8.32 -4.96
CA ASN A 23 -7.59 -7.93 -4.46
C ASN A 23 -7.99 -6.52 -4.90
N ILE A 24 -7.07 -5.57 -4.98
CA ILE A 24 -7.35 -4.24 -5.55
C ILE A 24 -7.75 -4.38 -7.01
N THR A 25 -7.02 -5.18 -7.79
CA THR A 25 -7.33 -5.40 -9.20
C THR A 25 -8.75 -5.96 -9.36
N LYS A 26 -9.13 -6.93 -8.53
CA LYS A 26 -10.47 -7.53 -8.53
C LYS A 26 -11.58 -6.48 -8.33
N VAL A 27 -11.42 -5.55 -7.40
CA VAL A 27 -12.41 -4.48 -7.16
C VAL A 27 -12.67 -3.66 -8.42
N PHE A 28 -11.64 -3.30 -9.19
CA PHE A 28 -11.82 -2.56 -10.44
C PHE A 28 -12.42 -3.42 -11.57
N VAL A 29 -12.10 -4.71 -11.60
CA VAL A 29 -12.73 -5.65 -12.52
C VAL A 29 -14.22 -5.78 -12.23
N ASP A 30 -14.62 -5.84 -10.96
CA ASP A 30 -16.02 -5.88 -10.55
C ASP A 30 -16.79 -4.58 -10.92
N LEU A 31 -16.07 -3.46 -11.09
CA LEU A 31 -16.60 -2.19 -11.60
C LEU A 31 -16.63 -2.10 -13.14
N GLY A 32 -16.29 -3.18 -13.84
CA GLY A 32 -16.30 -3.26 -15.31
C GLY A 32 -15.02 -2.79 -16.00
N VAL A 33 -13.94 -2.56 -15.26
CA VAL A 33 -12.64 -2.23 -15.86
C VAL A 33 -11.95 -3.52 -16.33
N PRO A 34 -11.45 -3.61 -17.58
CA PRO A 34 -10.68 -4.77 -18.01
C PRO A 34 -9.47 -5.01 -17.11
N GLN A 35 -9.22 -6.27 -16.71
CA GLN A 35 -8.15 -6.62 -15.78
C GLN A 35 -6.75 -6.13 -16.23
N HIS A 36 -6.46 -6.21 -17.54
CA HIS A 36 -5.17 -5.77 -18.09
C HIS A 36 -4.98 -4.24 -18.09
N ALA A 37 -6.05 -3.47 -17.83
CA ALA A 37 -6.01 -2.02 -17.80
C ALA A 37 -5.80 -1.46 -16.38
N VAL A 38 -5.71 -2.32 -15.36
CA VAL A 38 -5.53 -1.94 -13.96
C VAL A 38 -4.07 -2.14 -13.55
N GLU A 39 -3.45 -1.09 -13.06
CA GLU A 39 -2.07 -1.11 -12.58
C GLU A 39 -2.01 -0.81 -11.08
N VAL A 40 -1.32 -1.65 -10.30
CA VAL A 40 -1.14 -1.47 -8.86
C VAL A 40 0.34 -1.41 -8.53
N ILE A 41 0.76 -0.31 -7.90
CA ILE A 41 2.15 -0.07 -7.52
C ILE A 41 2.20 0.03 -5.99
N VAL A 42 3.00 -0.82 -5.36
CA VAL A 42 3.17 -0.83 -3.90
C VAL A 42 4.50 -0.17 -3.54
N HIS A 43 4.44 0.85 -2.69
CA HIS A 43 5.59 1.60 -2.19
C HIS A 43 5.80 1.28 -0.71
N GLU A 44 6.96 0.69 -0.40
CA GLU A 44 7.37 0.47 0.98
C GLU A 44 8.17 1.67 1.51
N ILE A 45 7.54 2.44 2.39
CA ILE A 45 8.10 3.66 2.96
C ILE A 45 8.58 3.38 4.39
N PRO A 46 9.84 3.70 4.77
CA PRO A 46 10.27 3.58 6.15
C PRO A 46 9.41 4.44 7.09
N LYS A 47 9.15 3.97 8.31
CA LYS A 47 8.41 4.74 9.33
C LYS A 47 9.04 6.11 9.65
N THR A 48 10.35 6.26 9.45
CA THR A 48 11.07 7.54 9.59
C THR A 48 10.69 8.59 8.54
N HIS A 49 10.14 8.16 7.40
CA HIS A 49 9.72 9.02 6.29
C HIS A 49 8.19 9.15 6.20
N TRP A 50 7.48 8.63 7.19
CA TRP A 50 6.02 8.65 7.24
C TRP A 50 5.55 9.55 8.39
N GLY A 51 5.14 10.78 8.08
CA GLY A 51 4.67 11.72 9.10
C GLY A 51 3.20 11.53 9.47
N ILE A 52 2.86 11.57 10.76
CA ILE A 52 1.46 11.56 11.23
C ILE A 52 1.28 12.58 12.36
N GLY A 53 0.61 13.69 12.05
CA GLY A 53 0.38 14.76 13.02
C GLY A 53 1.64 15.56 13.37
N GLY A 54 2.57 15.69 12.42
CA GLY A 54 3.82 16.44 12.60
C GLY A 54 5.00 15.61 13.09
N GLU A 55 4.78 14.36 13.51
CA GLU A 55 5.83 13.47 14.02
C GLU A 55 6.08 12.29 13.07
N PRO A 56 7.33 11.85 12.87
CA PRO A 56 7.63 10.60 12.18
C PRO A 56 6.93 9.42 12.88
N ALA A 57 6.36 8.50 12.10
CA ALA A 57 5.71 7.30 12.62
C ALA A 57 6.69 6.42 13.44
N SER A 58 7.99 6.52 13.14
CA SER A 58 9.03 5.87 13.94
C SER A 58 9.15 6.44 15.35
N GLU A 59 8.70 7.65 15.62
CA GLU A 59 8.73 8.28 16.95
C GLU A 59 7.39 8.10 17.65
N LYS A 60 6.30 8.34 16.92
CA LYS A 60 4.93 8.22 17.42
C LYS A 60 4.55 6.83 17.93
N PHE A 61 5.10 5.76 17.34
CA PHE A 61 4.76 4.37 17.69
C PHE A 61 5.90 3.62 18.40
N LYS A 62 6.86 4.32 19.01
CA LYS A 62 7.99 3.69 19.72
C LYS A 62 7.58 2.89 20.96
N GLU A 63 6.41 3.14 21.54
CA GLU A 63 6.03 2.63 22.88
C GLU A 63 5.02 1.46 22.87
N GLN A 64 4.81 0.76 21.76
CA GLN A 64 3.89 -0.39 21.70
C GLN A 64 4.58 -1.77 21.73
N HIS A 65 5.77 -1.87 22.30
CA HIS A 65 6.48 -3.14 22.49
C HIS A 65 6.89 -3.35 23.94
#